data_AF-A0A356RCH9-F1
#
_entry.id   AF-A0A356RCH9-F1
#
_cell.length_a   1.000
_cell.length_b   1.000
_cell.length_c   1.000
_cell.angle_alpha   90.00
_cell.angle_beta   90.00
_cell.angle_gamma   90.00
#
_symmetry.space_group_name_H-M   'P 1'
#
loop_
_entity.id
_entity.type
_entity.pdbx_description
1 polymer ?
#
loop_
_entity_poly.entity_id
_entity_poly.type
_entity_poly.pdbx_seq_one_letter_code
_entity_poly.pdbx_strand_id
1 'polypeptide(L)'
;MAVKVRTNKDPRVFQGDIIRDVEYVEYVSEKSGYIEVSKIVFPLVIVLTQDCDLSQDYKFQWSKAKTSTKDKLLLSVLAAPLYNVNHVYTGEHLSDLGMKMRTFNATATEGRNLRNNETPRYHYLDFDASVSIVPSVIDFKHYFSVNTIYLKKIKENEFYL
;
A
#
# COMPACT_ATOMS: atom_id res chain seq x y z
N MET A 1 -2.59 -20.50 -3.15
CA MET A 1 -1.77 -20.80 -1.96
C MET A 1 -1.80 -19.56 -1.11
N ALA A 2 -2.21 -19.67 0.16
CA ALA A 2 -2.32 -18.50 1.04
C ALA A 2 -0.93 -17.90 1.31
N VAL A 3 -0.88 -16.57 1.34
CA VAL A 3 0.31 -15.79 1.67
C VAL A 3 0.62 -15.97 3.15
N LYS A 4 1.90 -16.21 3.47
CA LYS A 4 2.37 -16.27 4.85
C LYS A 4 2.55 -14.86 5.39
N VAL A 5 1.92 -14.58 6.52
CA VAL A 5 1.91 -13.25 7.14
C VAL A 5 2.73 -13.27 8.43
N ARG A 6 3.49 -12.19 8.70
CA ARG A 6 4.30 -12.07 9.91
C ARG A 6 3.73 -10.97 10.80
N THR A 7 3.15 -11.35 11.93
CA THR A 7 2.42 -10.42 12.81
C THR A 7 3.29 -9.81 13.92
N ASN A 8 4.61 -9.85 13.78
CA ASN A 8 5.53 -9.37 14.81
C ASN A 8 5.53 -7.83 14.86
N LYS A 9 5.57 -7.28 16.09
CA LYS A 9 5.71 -5.84 16.30
C LYS A 9 7.16 -5.40 16.06
N ASP A 10 7.45 -4.96 14.84
CA ASP A 10 8.69 -4.29 14.47
C ASP A 10 8.36 -2.90 13.89
N PRO A 11 8.91 -1.80 14.45
CA PRO A 11 8.63 -0.44 13.99
C PRO A 11 9.27 -0.09 12.64
N ARG A 12 10.23 -0.88 12.14
CA ARG A 12 10.80 -0.69 10.80
C ARG A 12 9.76 -0.98 9.74
N VAL A 13 9.67 -0.17 8.69
CA VAL A 13 8.86 -0.49 7.50
C VAL A 13 9.61 -1.50 6.63
N PHE A 14 8.95 -2.58 6.23
CA PHE A 14 9.46 -3.65 5.37
C PHE A 14 8.69 -3.68 4.06
N GLN A 15 9.34 -4.21 3.02
CA GLN A 15 8.64 -4.53 1.78
C GLN A 15 7.53 -5.55 2.05
N GLY A 16 6.35 -5.32 1.49
CA GLY A 16 5.19 -6.19 1.65
C GLY A 16 4.40 -5.98 2.93
N ASP A 17 4.81 -5.07 3.83
CA ASP A 17 4.00 -4.67 4.98
C ASP A 17 2.60 -4.24 4.52
N ILE A 18 1.57 -4.71 5.21
CA ILE A 18 0.21 -4.23 5.01
C ILE A 18 -0.15 -3.24 6.12
N ILE A 19 -0.40 -2.00 5.72
CA ILE A 19 -0.58 -0.84 6.62
C ILE A 19 -2.01 -0.30 6.47
N ARG A 20 -2.66 -0.04 7.60
CA ARG A 20 -4.03 0.48 7.67
C ARG A 20 -4.05 2.01 7.60
N ASP A 21 -5.16 2.53 7.10
CA ASP A 21 -5.53 3.95 7.17
C ASP A 21 -4.45 4.90 6.65
N VAL A 22 -3.88 4.57 5.49
CA VAL A 22 -2.80 5.37 4.88
C VAL A 22 -3.39 6.46 4.00
N GLU A 23 -2.96 7.68 4.26
CA GLU A 23 -3.39 8.88 3.54
C GLU A 23 -2.62 9.03 2.23
N TYR A 24 -3.37 9.19 1.15
CA TYR A 24 -2.91 9.67 -0.14
C TYR A 24 -3.36 11.12 -0.31
N VAL A 25 -2.41 12.05 -0.34
CA VAL A 25 -2.70 13.47 -0.59
C VAL A 25 -2.87 13.66 -2.10
N GLU A 26 -4.08 14.03 -2.52
CA GLU A 26 -4.41 14.28 -3.92
C GLU A 26 -3.88 15.63 -4.38
N TYR A 27 -4.15 16.68 -3.59
CA TYR A 27 -3.63 18.02 -3.82
C TYR A 27 -3.63 18.85 -2.54
N VAL A 28 -2.80 19.89 -2.58
CA VAL A 28 -2.77 20.98 -1.61
C VAL A 28 -2.89 22.28 -2.40
N SER A 29 -3.82 23.15 -2.00
CA SER A 29 -4.00 24.45 -2.64
C SER A 29 -4.21 25.56 -1.61
N GLU A 30 -3.73 26.76 -1.90
CA GLU A 30 -3.97 27.94 -1.07
C GLU A 30 -5.04 28.82 -1.73
N LYS A 31 -6.10 29.14 -0.98
CA LYS A 31 -7.17 30.06 -1.41
C LYS A 31 -7.44 31.06 -0.30
N SER A 32 -7.18 32.34 -0.58
CA SER A 32 -7.46 33.45 0.34
C SER A 32 -6.80 33.27 1.73
N GLY A 33 -5.57 32.73 1.76
CA GLY A 33 -4.83 32.44 3.00
C GLY A 33 -5.23 31.15 3.71
N TYR A 34 -6.20 30.39 3.19
CA TYR A 34 -6.54 29.05 3.69
C TYR A 34 -5.84 27.97 2.87
N ILE A 35 -5.27 26.97 3.55
CA ILE A 35 -4.71 25.78 2.91
C ILE A 35 -5.82 24.72 2.84
N GLU A 36 -6.24 24.38 1.63
CA GLU A 36 -7.14 23.28 1.32
C GLU A 36 -6.31 22.04 0.98
N VAL A 37 -6.57 20.93 1.70
CA VAL A 37 -5.90 19.64 1.49
C VAL A 37 -6.95 18.61 1.13
N SER A 38 -6.86 18.04 -0.06
CA SER A 38 -7.67 16.87 -0.46
C SER A 38 -6.86 15.61 -0.28
N LYS A 39 -7.47 14.60 0.36
CA LYS A 39 -6.83 13.32 0.60
C LYS A 39 -7.82 12.17 0.53
N ILE A 40 -7.32 11.03 0.11
CA ILE A 40 -8.00 9.74 0.17
C ILE A 40 -7.35 8.93 1.30
N VAL A 41 -8.14 8.32 2.17
CA VAL A 41 -7.65 7.37 3.17
C VAL A 41 -7.87 5.97 2.63
N PHE A 42 -6.79 5.27 2.28
CA PHE A 42 -6.88 3.88 1.86
C PHE A 42 -6.90 2.97 3.10
N PRO A 43 -7.94 2.15 3.30
CA PRO A 43 -8.06 1.32 4.51
C PRO A 43 -6.93 0.30 4.67
N LEU A 44 -6.36 -0.17 3.55
CA LEU A 44 -5.25 -1.10 3.50
C LEU A 44 -4.35 -0.74 2.32
N VAL A 45 -3.05 -0.63 2.58
CA VAL A 45 -2.01 -0.48 1.55
C VAL A 45 -0.88 -1.47 1.77
N ILE A 46 -0.24 -1.88 0.69
CA ILE A 46 0.96 -2.71 0.71
C ILE A 46 2.18 -1.89 0.32
N VAL A 47 3.28 -2.10 1.03
CA VAL A 47 4.56 -1.47 0.71
C VAL A 47 5.24 -2.16 -0.48
N LEU A 48 5.56 -1.38 -1.51
CA LEU A 48 6.19 -1.85 -2.74
C LEU A 48 7.70 -1.53 -2.83
N THR A 49 8.18 -0.54 -2.09
CA THR A 49 9.63 -0.21 -2.06
C THR A 49 10.45 -1.41 -1.63
N GLN A 50 11.61 -1.60 -2.27
CA GLN A 50 12.49 -2.73 -2.00
C GLN A 50 13.04 -2.71 -0.57
N ASP A 51 13.12 -3.88 0.08
CA ASP A 51 13.58 -3.94 1.48
C ASP A 51 15.04 -3.49 1.67
N CYS A 52 15.89 -3.59 0.63
CA CYS A 52 17.26 -3.08 0.70
C CYS A 52 17.28 -1.55 0.91
N ASP A 53 16.42 -0.82 0.19
CA ASP A 53 16.30 0.62 0.33
C ASP A 53 15.71 1.00 1.69
N LEU A 54 14.65 0.28 2.13
CA LEU A 54 14.01 0.51 3.43
C LEU A 54 14.94 0.22 4.61
N SER A 55 15.75 -0.84 4.53
CA SER A 55 16.74 -1.21 5.54
C SER A 55 17.82 -0.15 5.66
N GLN A 56 18.30 0.33 4.51
CA GLN A 56 19.31 1.37 4.45
C GLN A 56 18.78 2.70 5.00
N ASP A 57 17.60 3.13 4.58
CA ASP A 57 16.92 4.31 5.12
C ASP A 57 16.75 4.18 6.64
N TYR A 58 16.25 3.04 7.11
CA TYR A 58 16.05 2.79 8.54
C TYR A 58 17.34 2.96 9.35
N LYS A 59 18.43 2.36 8.84
CA LYS A 59 19.75 2.45 9.45
C LYS A 59 20.24 3.89 9.51
N PHE A 60 20.15 4.67 8.44
CA PHE A 60 20.77 6.01 8.42
C PHE A 60 19.88 7.11 9.01
N GLN A 61 18.56 6.93 9.04
CA GLN A 61 17.63 7.91 9.59
C GLN A 61 17.37 7.72 11.10
N TRP A 62 17.38 6.49 11.62
CA TRP A 62 17.08 6.22 13.04
C TRP A 62 18.23 5.61 13.84
N SER A 63 19.18 4.89 13.22
CA SER A 63 20.41 4.55 13.93
C SER A 63 21.32 5.78 13.89
N LYS A 64 21.85 6.22 15.04
CA LYS A 64 22.70 7.43 15.21
C LYS A 64 24.04 7.38 14.42
N ALA A 65 24.14 6.53 13.40
CA ALA A 65 25.27 6.42 12.50
C ALA A 65 25.48 7.75 11.76
N LYS A 66 26.59 8.42 12.06
CA LYS A 66 27.00 9.63 11.34
C LYS A 66 27.42 9.25 9.92
N THR A 67 26.73 9.79 8.93
CA THR A 67 27.08 9.73 7.52
C THR A 67 27.35 11.15 7.02
N SER A 68 28.37 11.31 6.18
CA SER A 68 28.71 12.60 5.57
C SER A 68 27.70 13.03 4.50
N THR A 69 26.92 12.09 3.96
CA THR A 69 25.96 12.29 2.87
C THR A 69 24.57 11.74 3.23
N LYS A 70 23.55 12.23 2.53
CA LYS A 70 22.13 11.84 2.68
C LYS A 70 21.59 11.00 1.51
N ASP A 71 22.47 10.48 0.66
CA ASP A 71 22.18 9.61 -0.50
C ASP A 71 21.45 8.31 -0.13
N LYS A 72 21.49 7.95 1.16
CA LYS A 72 20.92 6.73 1.71
C LYS A 72 19.53 6.92 2.32
N LEU A 73 19.03 8.16 2.32
CA LEU A 73 17.72 8.50 2.89
C LEU A 73 16.66 8.47 1.79
N LEU A 74 15.50 7.90 2.11
CA LEU A 74 14.33 7.89 1.25
C LEU A 74 13.45 9.09 1.58
N LEU A 75 13.02 9.80 0.54
CA LEU A 75 12.01 10.87 0.67
C LEU A 75 10.61 10.28 0.86
N SER A 76 10.34 9.17 0.17
CA SER A 76 9.04 8.51 0.15
C SER A 76 9.17 7.01 -0.08
N VAL A 77 8.17 6.28 0.43
CA VAL A 77 7.92 4.87 0.17
C VAL A 77 6.85 4.73 -0.91
N LEU A 78 7.04 3.82 -1.84
CA LEU A 78 6.04 3.44 -2.82
C LEU A 78 5.09 2.44 -2.16
N ALA A 79 3.79 2.72 -2.23
CA ALA A 79 2.74 1.84 -1.73
C ALA A 79 1.61 1.71 -2.76
N ALA A 80 0.78 0.68 -2.63
CA ALA A 80 -0.44 0.54 -3.41
C ALA A 80 -1.61 0.07 -2.54
N PRO A 81 -2.84 0.49 -2.82
CA PRO A 81 -4.01 0.01 -2.09
C PRO A 81 -4.25 -1.49 -2.29
N LEU A 82 -4.73 -2.18 -1.25
CA LEU A 82 -5.32 -3.52 -1.39
C LEU A 82 -6.84 -3.38 -1.52
N TYR A 83 -7.37 -3.78 -2.67
CA TYR A 83 -8.80 -3.80 -2.91
C TYR A 83 -9.38 -5.19 -2.65
N ASN A 84 -10.59 -5.25 -2.07
CA ASN A 84 -11.35 -6.49 -1.98
C ASN A 84 -11.55 -7.06 -3.39
N VAL A 85 -11.18 -8.33 -3.60
CA VAL A 85 -11.26 -8.99 -4.92
C VAL A 85 -12.67 -8.93 -5.53
N ASN A 86 -13.72 -9.01 -4.70
CA ASN A 86 -15.10 -8.96 -5.18
C ASN A 86 -15.43 -7.59 -5.80
N HIS A 87 -14.95 -6.50 -5.19
CA HIS A 87 -15.12 -5.15 -5.73
C HIS A 87 -14.27 -4.91 -6.99
N VAL A 88 -13.16 -5.64 -7.15
CA VAL A 88 -12.39 -5.63 -8.40
C VAL A 88 -13.17 -6.33 -9.52
N TYR A 89 -13.84 -7.45 -9.23
CA TYR A 89 -14.67 -8.14 -10.20
C TYR A 89 -15.87 -7.33 -10.67
N THR A 90 -16.52 -6.62 -9.75
CA THR A 90 -17.66 -5.74 -10.07
C THR A 90 -17.24 -4.36 -10.60
N GLY A 91 -15.95 -4.01 -10.50
CA GLY A 91 -15.43 -2.70 -10.93
C GLY A 91 -15.78 -1.56 -9.97
N GLU A 92 -16.14 -1.86 -8.72
CA GLU A 92 -16.66 -0.92 -7.71
C GLU A 92 -15.63 -0.50 -6.66
N HIS A 93 -14.38 -0.98 -6.76
CA HIS A 93 -13.34 -0.74 -5.75
C HIS A 93 -12.88 0.73 -5.62
N LEU A 94 -13.29 1.62 -6.53
CA LEU A 94 -13.11 3.08 -6.45
C LEU A 94 -14.45 3.85 -6.58
N SER A 95 -15.57 3.17 -6.30
CA SER A 95 -16.91 3.76 -6.43
C SER A 95 -17.15 4.95 -5.51
N ASP A 96 -16.54 4.95 -4.31
CA ASP A 96 -16.58 6.09 -3.37
C ASP A 96 -15.92 7.36 -3.94
N LEU A 97 -15.00 7.21 -4.90
CA LEU A 97 -14.39 8.31 -5.64
C LEU A 97 -15.18 8.68 -6.91
N GLY A 98 -16.37 8.10 -7.11
CA GLY A 98 -17.17 8.25 -8.32
C GLY A 98 -16.56 7.58 -9.55
N MET A 99 -15.56 6.70 -9.37
CA MET A 99 -14.86 6.06 -10.48
C MET A 99 -15.34 4.61 -10.68
N LYS A 100 -15.83 4.31 -11.90
CA LYS A 100 -16.19 2.95 -12.30
C LYS A 100 -15.04 2.29 -13.05
N MET A 101 -14.60 1.13 -12.57
CA MET A 101 -13.49 0.38 -13.15
C MET A 101 -13.97 -0.72 -14.09
N ARG A 102 -13.04 -1.33 -14.83
CA ARG A 102 -13.35 -2.52 -15.64
C ARG A 102 -13.82 -3.66 -14.74
N THR A 103 -14.80 -4.42 -15.21
CA THR A 103 -15.26 -5.64 -14.55
C THR A 103 -14.40 -6.83 -14.96
N PHE A 104 -14.42 -7.88 -14.14
CA PHE A 104 -13.85 -9.18 -14.49
C PHE A 104 -14.87 -10.27 -14.19
N ASN A 105 -15.08 -11.18 -15.13
CA ASN A 105 -15.84 -12.38 -14.85
C ASN A 105 -14.94 -13.39 -14.13
N ALA A 106 -15.23 -13.65 -12.85
CA ALA A 106 -14.44 -14.51 -11.98
C ALA A 106 -14.27 -15.95 -12.50
N THR A 107 -15.23 -16.46 -13.28
CA THR A 107 -15.19 -17.84 -13.79
C THR A 107 -14.58 -17.94 -15.19
N ALA A 108 -14.52 -16.83 -15.92
CA ALA A 108 -13.93 -16.73 -17.25
C ALA A 108 -12.39 -16.66 -17.19
N THR A 109 -11.75 -16.80 -18.36
CA THR A 109 -10.29 -16.76 -18.49
C THR A 109 -9.67 -15.52 -17.84
N GLU A 110 -10.22 -14.33 -18.07
CA GLU A 110 -9.65 -13.11 -17.47
C GLU A 110 -9.66 -13.13 -15.94
N GLY A 111 -10.74 -13.62 -15.31
CA GLY A 111 -10.82 -13.74 -13.85
C GLY A 111 -9.85 -14.79 -13.30
N ARG A 112 -9.64 -15.89 -14.02
CA ARG A 112 -8.64 -16.92 -13.68
C ARG A 112 -7.22 -16.37 -13.82
N ASN A 113 -6.91 -15.70 -14.91
CA ASN A 113 -5.62 -15.08 -15.15
C ASN A 113 -5.29 -14.04 -14.07
N LEU A 114 -6.30 -13.28 -13.61
CA LEU A 114 -6.14 -12.36 -12.48
C LEU A 114 -5.80 -13.11 -11.19
N ARG A 115 -6.53 -14.17 -10.83
CA ARG A 115 -6.26 -14.99 -9.62
C ARG A 115 -4.91 -15.69 -9.67
N ASN A 116 -4.49 -16.12 -10.86
CA ASN A 116 -3.22 -16.78 -11.08
C ASN A 116 -2.04 -15.82 -11.21
N ASN A 117 -2.25 -14.50 -11.08
CA ASN A 117 -1.22 -13.47 -11.24
C ASN A 117 -0.56 -13.46 -12.63
N GLU A 118 -1.31 -13.83 -13.67
CA GLU A 118 -0.87 -13.83 -15.07
C GLU A 118 -1.16 -12.48 -15.77
N THR A 119 -1.91 -11.59 -15.12
CA THR A 119 -2.17 -10.24 -15.64
C THR A 119 -1.21 -9.23 -14.99
N PRO A 120 -0.18 -8.71 -15.68
CA PRO A 120 0.93 -7.98 -15.04
C PRO A 120 0.53 -6.73 -14.24
N ARG A 121 -0.60 -6.09 -14.59
CA ARG A 121 -1.12 -4.92 -13.88
C ARG A 121 -1.67 -5.24 -12.50
N TYR A 122 -2.12 -6.47 -12.28
CA TYR A 122 -2.81 -6.87 -11.05
C TYR A 122 -2.01 -7.92 -10.29
N HIS A 123 -2.17 -7.90 -8.97
CA HIS A 123 -1.61 -8.95 -8.12
C HIS A 123 -2.63 -9.37 -7.06
N TYR A 124 -3.16 -10.58 -7.23
CA TYR A 124 -4.03 -11.27 -6.30
C TYR A 124 -3.23 -11.83 -5.11
N LEU A 125 -3.74 -11.54 -3.91
CA LEU A 125 -3.27 -12.04 -2.64
C LEU A 125 -4.42 -12.76 -1.94
N ASP A 126 -4.13 -13.97 -1.48
CA ASP A 126 -5.03 -14.76 -0.66
C ASP A 126 -4.40 -14.91 0.73
N PHE A 127 -5.19 -14.80 1.78
CA PHE A 127 -4.69 -14.82 3.14
C PHE A 127 -5.25 -16.02 3.89
N ASP A 128 -4.47 -16.53 4.85
CA ASP A 128 -4.96 -17.58 5.74
C ASP A 128 -6.12 -17.05 6.59
N ALA A 129 -7.06 -17.91 6.98
CA ALA A 129 -8.22 -17.53 7.77
C ALA A 129 -7.87 -16.89 9.13
N SER A 130 -6.66 -17.15 9.65
CA SER A 130 -6.13 -16.49 10.85
C SER A 130 -5.82 -15.00 10.65
N VAL A 131 -5.72 -14.53 9.41
CA VAL A 131 -5.44 -13.15 9.04
C VAL A 131 -6.76 -12.47 8.69
N SER A 132 -7.14 -11.44 9.42
CA SER A 132 -8.40 -10.69 9.18
C SER A 132 -8.30 -9.72 7.99
N ILE A 133 -7.90 -10.25 6.84
CA ILE A 133 -7.85 -9.57 5.54
C ILE A 133 -8.50 -10.50 4.52
N VAL A 134 -9.48 -9.99 3.79
CA VAL A 134 -10.16 -10.74 2.72
C VAL A 134 -9.23 -10.91 1.52
N PRO A 135 -9.48 -11.91 0.65
CA PRO A 135 -8.75 -12.02 -0.60
C PRO A 135 -8.79 -10.69 -1.35
N SER A 136 -7.61 -10.21 -1.73
CA SER A 136 -7.41 -8.84 -2.17
C SER A 136 -6.60 -8.78 -3.45
N VAL A 137 -6.70 -7.66 -4.14
CA VAL A 137 -6.00 -7.41 -5.39
C VAL A 137 -5.32 -6.06 -5.31
N ILE A 138 -4.05 -6.04 -5.67
CA ILE A 138 -3.30 -4.82 -5.94
C ILE A 138 -3.53 -4.46 -7.40
N ASP A 139 -3.92 -3.22 -7.69
CA ASP A 139 -3.85 -2.64 -9.04
C ASP A 139 -2.64 -1.71 -9.10
N PHE A 140 -1.58 -2.12 -9.79
CA PHE A 140 -0.35 -1.35 -9.87
C PHE A 140 -0.52 -0.02 -10.62
N LYS A 141 -1.67 0.28 -11.25
CA LYS A 141 -1.93 1.62 -11.77
C LYS A 141 -2.22 2.64 -10.67
N HIS A 142 -2.60 2.17 -9.48
CA HIS A 142 -3.01 3.03 -8.35
C HIS A 142 -1.93 3.15 -7.27
N TYR A 143 -0.66 2.85 -7.59
CA TYR A 143 0.42 3.10 -6.63
C TYR A 143 0.57 4.60 -6.36
N PHE A 144 1.08 4.93 -5.19
CA PHE A 144 1.39 6.29 -4.80
C PHE A 144 2.59 6.33 -3.86
N SER A 145 3.20 7.52 -3.75
CA SER A 145 4.29 7.79 -2.82
C SER A 145 3.76 8.26 -1.48
N VAL A 146 4.29 7.72 -0.39
CA VAL A 146 3.96 8.09 1.00
C VAL A 146 5.22 8.54 1.71
N ASN A 147 5.14 9.59 2.53
CA ASN A 147 6.29 10.04 3.30
C ASN A 147 6.77 8.96 4.29
N THR A 148 8.09 8.72 4.35
CA THR A 148 8.71 7.67 5.19
C THR A 148 8.44 7.86 6.67
N ILE A 149 8.57 9.10 7.17
CA ILE A 149 8.34 9.44 8.58
C ILE A 149 6.86 9.23 8.96
N TYR A 150 5.94 9.66 8.09
CA TYR A 150 4.51 9.45 8.27
C TYR A 150 4.17 7.96 8.34
N LEU A 151 4.63 7.18 7.36
CA LEU A 151 4.33 5.75 7.28
C LEU A 151 4.87 4.97 8.49
N LYS A 152 6.08 5.31 8.96
CA LYS A 152 6.64 4.73 10.18
C LYS A 152 5.81 5.08 11.42
N LYS A 153 5.35 6.33 11.56
CA LYS A 153 4.51 6.74 12.70
C LYS A 153 3.19 5.99 12.74
N ILE A 154 2.56 5.80 11.58
CA ILE A 154 1.39 4.92 11.48
C ILE A 154 1.83 3.55 11.97
N LYS A 155 2.89 2.96 11.37
CA LYS A 155 3.40 1.62 11.71
C LYS A 155 3.68 1.39 13.22
N GLU A 156 4.05 2.43 13.97
CA GLU A 156 4.29 2.31 15.40
C GLU A 156 3.00 2.26 16.26
N ASN A 157 1.91 2.85 15.77
CA ASN A 157 0.69 3.09 16.56
C ASN A 157 -0.41 2.03 16.39
N GLU A 158 -0.49 1.35 15.24
CA GLU A 158 -1.51 0.31 14.99
C GLU A 158 -0.95 -1.12 14.97
N PHE A 159 -1.84 -2.10 14.81
CA PHE A 159 -1.49 -3.50 14.57
C PHE A 159 -1.30 -3.74 13.07
N TYR A 160 -0.13 -4.26 12.68
CA TYR A 160 0.27 -4.49 11.28
C TYR A 160 0.51 -5.96 10.98
N LEU A 161 0.33 -6.33 9.72
CA LEU A 161 0.42 -7.69 9.19
C LEU A 161 1.48 -7.76 8.08
#